data_AF-A0AAU3R1L3-F1
#
_entry.id   AF-A0AAU3R1L3-F1
#
_cell.length_a   1.000
_cell.length_b   1.000
_cell.length_c   1.000
_cell.angle_alpha   90.00
_cell.angle_beta   90.00
_cell.angle_gamma   90.00
#
_symmetry.space_group_name_H-M   'P 1'
#
loop_
_entity.id
_entity.type
_entity.pdbx_description
1 polymer ?
#
loop_
_entity_poly.entity_id
_entity_poly.type
_entity_poly.pdbx_seq_one_letter_code
_entity_poly.pdbx_strand_id
1 'polypeptide(L)'
;MSDRDALLRYDQLTQRVYAERRMPTGTRDLILALGWVTLRDPRRHNPALDMWARTREVLNADNKRMWQLLKDDAPRYEHDWHADPRGCQAPMVRIDRLCGRNMADGFTEADTTTGRFRLWGFCSRPRCQAYGKTIYERAQRSNAAAPEAIPNKGGLLPLFFAWNWETKYAKADSSWKVPVYGLSADEWPAVAGEEPVHAFPKLRLIASGGEIVKPAGPTLVPTGGTA
;
A
#
# COMPACT_ATOMS: atom_id res chain seq x y z
N MET A 1 32.47 -7.36 -9.34
CA MET A 1 31.53 -8.42 -8.94
C MET A 1 31.70 -9.55 -9.94
N SER A 2 32.00 -10.76 -9.49
CA SER A 2 32.15 -11.90 -10.42
C SER A 2 30.78 -12.34 -10.95
N ASP A 3 30.75 -13.03 -12.09
CA ASP A 3 29.52 -13.60 -12.65
C ASP A 3 28.86 -14.59 -11.68
N ARG A 4 29.69 -15.36 -10.95
CA ARG A 4 29.23 -16.28 -9.90
C ARG A 4 28.53 -15.54 -8.76
N ASP A 5 29.09 -14.44 -8.29
CA ASP A 5 28.47 -13.63 -7.23
C ASP A 5 27.13 -13.04 -7.69
N ALA A 6 27.06 -12.64 -8.96
CA ALA A 6 25.84 -12.08 -9.55
C ALA A 6 24.72 -13.12 -9.61
N LEU A 7 25.04 -14.37 -9.99
CA LEU A 7 24.10 -15.49 -9.97
C LEU A 7 23.58 -15.77 -8.56
N LEU A 8 24.48 -15.88 -7.57
CA LEU A 8 24.08 -16.11 -6.18
C LEU A 8 23.17 -14.99 -5.63
N ARG A 9 23.46 -13.73 -5.98
CA ARG A 9 22.61 -12.59 -5.61
C ARG A 9 21.23 -12.65 -6.27
N TYR A 10 21.16 -13.13 -7.51
CA TYR A 10 19.88 -13.31 -8.19
C TYR A 10 19.06 -14.39 -7.50
N ASP A 11 19.66 -15.54 -7.17
CA ASP A 11 18.97 -16.62 -6.47
C ASP A 11 18.45 -16.17 -5.10
N GLN A 12 19.25 -15.40 -4.35
CA GLN A 12 18.82 -14.77 -3.10
C GLN A 12 17.66 -13.79 -3.29
N LEU A 13 17.71 -12.96 -4.34
CA LEU A 13 16.62 -12.06 -4.69
C LEU A 13 15.35 -12.86 -5.02
N THR A 14 15.44 -13.90 -5.83
CA THR A 14 14.33 -14.77 -6.20
C THR A 14 13.71 -15.44 -4.97
N GLN A 15 14.53 -16.00 -4.09
CA GLN A 15 14.06 -16.57 -2.83
C GLN A 15 13.30 -15.53 -2.00
N ARG A 16 13.83 -14.30 -1.90
CA ARG A 16 13.20 -13.21 -1.15
C ARG A 16 11.89 -12.75 -1.78
N VAL A 17 11.82 -12.69 -3.11
CA VAL A 17 10.61 -12.37 -3.85
C VAL A 17 9.50 -13.40 -3.59
N TYR A 18 9.83 -14.69 -3.60
CA TYR A 18 8.86 -15.75 -3.33
C TYR A 18 8.45 -15.85 -1.85
N ALA A 19 9.31 -15.41 -0.92
CA ALA A 19 8.95 -15.31 0.49
C ALA A 19 7.96 -14.16 0.78
N GLU A 20 7.89 -13.14 -0.08
CA GLU A 20 6.97 -12.01 0.08
C GLU A 20 5.54 -12.38 -0.34
N ARG A 21 4.65 -12.48 0.64
CA ARG A 21 3.24 -12.85 0.41
C ARG A 21 2.37 -11.68 -0.04
N ARG A 22 2.79 -10.43 0.20
CA ARG A 22 2.03 -9.22 -0.17
C ARG A 22 2.09 -8.89 -1.65
N MET A 23 2.97 -9.54 -2.42
CA MET A 23 3.22 -9.17 -3.81
C MET A 23 2.03 -9.48 -4.74
N PRO A 24 1.47 -8.49 -5.44
CA PRO A 24 0.64 -8.76 -6.60
C PRO A 24 1.49 -9.37 -7.72
N THR A 25 0.85 -10.14 -8.60
CA THR A 25 1.54 -10.88 -9.68
C THR A 25 2.36 -9.95 -10.58
N GLY A 26 1.85 -8.77 -10.94
CA GLY A 26 2.58 -7.81 -11.78
C GLY A 26 3.86 -7.27 -11.14
N THR A 27 3.82 -6.87 -9.87
CA THR A 27 5.01 -6.35 -9.17
C THR A 27 6.08 -7.42 -9.03
N ARG A 28 5.67 -8.67 -8.75
CA ARG A 28 6.59 -9.81 -8.64
C ARG A 28 7.40 -9.99 -9.93
N ASP A 29 6.71 -10.04 -11.07
CA ASP A 29 7.34 -10.24 -12.37
C ASP A 29 8.31 -9.09 -12.68
N LEU A 30 7.93 -7.86 -12.37
CA LEU A 30 8.79 -6.70 -12.54
C LEU A 30 10.07 -6.79 -11.71
N ILE A 31 9.98 -7.17 -10.42
CA ILE A 31 11.16 -7.32 -9.56
C ILE A 31 12.09 -8.41 -10.10
N LEU A 32 11.54 -9.56 -10.50
CA LEU A 32 12.32 -10.67 -11.05
C LEU A 32 13.00 -10.29 -12.36
N ALA A 33 12.31 -9.55 -13.23
CA ALA A 33 12.88 -9.09 -14.50
C ALA A 33 13.98 -8.03 -14.27
N LEU A 34 13.76 -7.05 -13.39
CA LEU A 34 14.79 -6.07 -13.02
C LEU A 34 16.00 -6.76 -12.39
N GLY A 35 15.79 -7.72 -11.50
CA GLY A 35 16.85 -8.53 -10.90
C GLY A 35 17.60 -9.35 -11.94
N TRP A 36 16.90 -9.93 -12.92
CA TRP A 36 17.52 -10.71 -13.99
C TRP A 36 18.38 -9.82 -14.89
N VAL A 37 17.85 -8.68 -15.33
CA VAL A 37 18.58 -7.74 -16.19
C VAL A 37 19.82 -7.18 -15.50
N THR A 38 19.74 -6.90 -14.20
CA THR A 38 20.85 -6.29 -13.44
C THR A 38 21.90 -7.29 -12.96
N LEU A 39 21.52 -8.55 -12.72
CA LEU A 39 22.41 -9.55 -12.10
C LEU A 39 22.79 -10.68 -13.05
N ARG A 40 21.88 -11.13 -13.92
CA ARG A 40 22.02 -12.39 -14.66
C ARG A 40 22.16 -12.20 -16.17
N ASP A 41 21.67 -11.12 -16.75
CA ASP A 41 21.75 -10.89 -18.19
C ASP A 41 23.23 -10.88 -18.65
N PRO A 42 23.63 -11.72 -19.61
CA PRO A 42 24.97 -11.68 -20.20
C PRO A 42 25.30 -10.31 -20.80
N ARG A 43 24.29 -9.55 -21.21
CA ARG A 43 24.44 -8.23 -21.84
C ARG A 43 24.39 -7.07 -20.85
N ARG A 44 24.32 -7.31 -19.53
CA ARG A 44 24.16 -6.27 -18.50
C ARG A 44 25.26 -5.21 -18.46
N HIS A 45 26.45 -5.53 -18.95
CA HIS A 45 27.59 -4.60 -19.03
C HIS A 45 27.64 -3.83 -20.35
N ASN A 46 26.70 -4.06 -21.27
CA ASN A 46 26.68 -3.35 -22.54
C ASN A 46 26.14 -1.91 -22.33
N PRO A 47 26.96 -0.87 -22.52
CA PRO A 47 26.55 0.51 -22.28
C PRO A 47 25.48 1.03 -23.26
N ALA A 48 25.29 0.35 -24.40
CA ALA A 48 24.26 0.71 -25.37
C ALA A 48 22.85 0.21 -24.97
N LEU A 49 22.74 -0.66 -23.96
CA LEU A 49 21.47 -1.22 -23.52
C LEU A 49 20.95 -0.49 -22.28
N ASP A 50 19.85 0.23 -22.44
CA ASP A 50 19.11 0.78 -21.31
C ASP A 50 18.44 -0.34 -20.51
N MET A 51 18.64 -0.34 -19.19
CA MET A 51 18.09 -1.36 -18.28
C MET A 51 16.56 -1.47 -18.38
N TRP A 52 15.86 -0.34 -18.52
CA TRP A 52 14.39 -0.34 -18.61
C TRP A 52 13.89 -0.83 -19.97
N ALA A 53 14.59 -0.51 -21.06
CA ALA A 53 14.35 -1.09 -22.37
C ALA A 53 14.56 -2.60 -22.35
N ARG A 54 15.65 -3.08 -21.74
CA ARG A 54 15.91 -4.52 -21.64
C ARG A 54 14.90 -5.25 -20.74
N THR A 55 14.48 -4.62 -19.64
CA THR A 55 13.44 -5.17 -18.76
C THR A 55 12.12 -5.32 -19.49
N ARG A 56 11.76 -4.37 -20.37
CA ARG A 56 10.59 -4.47 -21.24
C ARG A 56 10.63 -5.69 -22.15
N GLU A 57 11.78 -5.90 -22.80
CA GLU A 57 11.97 -7.05 -23.68
C GLU A 57 11.83 -8.38 -22.92
N VAL A 58 12.43 -8.48 -21.73
CA VAL A 58 12.36 -9.68 -20.88
C VAL A 58 10.93 -9.97 -20.44
N LEU A 59 10.18 -8.93 -20.07
CA LEU A 59 8.77 -9.05 -19.68
C LEU A 59 7.82 -9.23 -20.87
N ASN A 60 8.31 -9.14 -22.11
CA ASN A 60 7.49 -9.01 -23.31
C ASN A 60 6.41 -7.92 -23.15
N ALA A 61 6.80 -6.79 -22.56
CA ALA A 61 5.92 -5.69 -22.19
C ALA A 61 6.15 -4.49 -23.09
N ASP A 62 5.06 -3.84 -23.50
CA ASP A 62 5.13 -2.53 -24.15
C ASP A 62 5.38 -1.41 -23.11
N ASN A 63 5.58 -0.19 -23.59
CA ASN A 63 5.82 0.96 -22.70
C ASN A 63 4.61 1.22 -21.78
N LYS A 64 3.38 1.05 -22.29
CA LYS A 64 2.16 1.27 -21.51
C LYS A 64 2.07 0.29 -20.33
N ARG A 65 2.34 -0.99 -20.57
CA ARG A 65 2.34 -2.02 -19.55
C ARG A 65 3.38 -1.76 -18.47
N MET A 66 4.57 -1.26 -18.82
CA MET A 66 5.57 -0.89 -17.82
C MET A 66 5.11 0.21 -16.87
N TRP A 67 4.54 1.30 -17.43
CA TRP A 67 4.04 2.38 -16.58
C TRP A 67 2.87 1.90 -15.72
N GLN A 68 2.03 1.00 -16.23
CA GLN A 68 0.99 0.37 -15.43
C GLN A 68 1.57 -0.43 -14.26
N LEU A 69 2.62 -1.23 -14.47
CA LEU A 69 3.26 -1.99 -13.38
C LEU A 69 3.84 -1.07 -12.29
N LEU A 70 4.46 0.05 -12.69
CA LEU A 70 4.95 1.05 -11.74
C LEU A 70 3.82 1.77 -11.01
N LYS A 71 2.74 2.11 -11.70
CA LYS A 71 1.54 2.70 -11.11
C LYS A 71 0.86 1.74 -10.13
N ASP A 72 0.79 0.46 -10.46
CA ASP A 72 0.17 -0.55 -9.61
C ASP A 72 0.97 -0.74 -8.31
N ASP A 73 2.30 -0.66 -8.36
CA ASP A 73 3.17 -0.70 -7.19
C ASP A 73 3.27 0.64 -6.44
N ALA A 74 2.76 1.75 -6.97
CA ALA A 74 2.87 3.04 -6.32
C ALA A 74 2.15 3.02 -4.94
N PRO A 75 2.85 3.37 -3.84
CA PRO A 75 2.30 3.44 -2.49
C PRO A 75 1.02 4.26 -2.42
N ARG A 76 -0.07 3.67 -1.93
CA ARG A 76 -1.33 4.37 -1.74
C ARG A 76 -2.24 3.65 -0.75
N TYR A 77 -3.21 4.39 -0.23
CA TYR A 77 -4.39 3.78 0.35
C TYR A 77 -5.37 3.40 -0.77
N GLU A 78 -5.78 2.14 -0.79
CA GLU A 78 -6.84 1.62 -1.65
C GLU A 78 -7.93 1.00 -0.78
N HIS A 79 -9.11 1.59 -0.82
CA HIS A 79 -10.28 1.10 -0.09
C HIS A 79 -10.90 -0.10 -0.82
N ASP A 80 -11.22 -1.16 -0.08
CA ASP A 80 -11.89 -2.35 -0.63
C ASP A 80 -13.41 -2.14 -0.65
N TRP A 81 -13.89 -1.54 -1.74
CA TRP A 81 -15.32 -1.31 -1.99
C TRP A 81 -16.16 -2.59 -2.05
N HIS A 82 -15.53 -3.78 -2.17
CA HIS A 82 -16.24 -5.05 -2.18
C HIS A 82 -16.46 -5.63 -0.79
N ALA A 83 -15.63 -5.24 0.19
CA ALA A 83 -15.75 -5.64 1.58
C ALA A 83 -16.82 -4.83 2.34
N ASP A 84 -17.21 -3.67 1.82
CA ASP A 84 -18.21 -2.82 2.46
C ASP A 84 -19.58 -3.50 2.61
N PRO A 85 -20.31 -3.24 3.71
CA PRO A 85 -21.66 -3.75 3.90
C PRO A 85 -22.59 -3.35 2.75
N ARG A 86 -23.17 -4.35 2.08
CA ARG A 86 -24.14 -4.10 1.01
C ARG A 86 -25.47 -3.60 1.60
N GLY A 87 -25.89 -2.42 1.15
CA GLY A 87 -27.19 -1.84 1.50
C GLY A 87 -27.20 -1.05 2.80
N CYS A 88 -28.39 -0.87 3.36
CA CYS A 88 -28.65 0.03 4.46
C CYS A 88 -28.11 -0.53 5.78
N GLN A 89 -27.22 0.23 6.39
CA GLN A 89 -26.48 -0.11 7.59
C GLN A 89 -27.18 0.34 8.88
N ALA A 90 -28.42 0.83 8.80
CA ALA A 90 -29.20 1.18 9.98
C ALA A 90 -29.68 -0.11 10.70
N PRO A 91 -29.54 -0.20 12.04
CA PRO A 91 -29.98 -1.36 12.80
C PRO A 91 -31.52 -1.48 12.80
N MET A 92 -32.03 -2.71 12.89
CA MET A 92 -33.46 -2.97 13.07
C MET A 92 -33.83 -3.02 14.56
N VAL A 93 -34.90 -2.32 14.94
CA VAL A 93 -35.33 -2.19 16.34
C VAL A 93 -35.77 -3.52 16.99
N ARG A 94 -36.29 -4.46 16.20
CA ARG A 94 -36.95 -5.68 16.72
C ARG A 94 -36.22 -6.98 16.36
N ILE A 95 -35.16 -6.90 15.57
CA ILE A 95 -34.40 -8.06 15.09
C ILE A 95 -32.94 -7.64 15.11
N ASP A 96 -32.07 -8.47 15.64
CA ASP A 96 -30.63 -8.24 15.67
C ASP A 96 -30.01 -8.43 14.27
N ARG A 97 -30.23 -7.44 13.41
CA ARG A 97 -29.66 -7.33 12.06
C ARG A 97 -29.72 -5.91 11.52
N LEU A 98 -28.92 -5.65 10.49
CA LEU A 98 -28.99 -4.42 9.69
C LEU A 98 -30.24 -4.42 8.78
N CYS A 99 -30.68 -3.24 8.37
CA CYS A 99 -31.84 -3.05 7.49
C CYS A 99 -31.68 -3.74 6.12
N GLY A 100 -30.47 -3.69 5.53
CA GLY A 100 -30.11 -4.43 4.31
C GLY A 100 -30.79 -3.98 3.01
N ARG A 101 -31.69 -2.99 3.04
CA ARG A 101 -32.31 -2.41 1.83
C ARG A 101 -31.28 -1.68 0.96
N ASN A 102 -31.58 -1.51 -0.31
CA ASN A 102 -30.74 -0.73 -1.22
C ASN A 102 -30.45 0.67 -0.65
N MET A 103 -29.19 1.07 -0.80
CA MET A 103 -28.69 2.38 -0.40
C MET A 103 -29.32 3.45 -1.28
N ALA A 104 -29.83 4.51 -0.66
CA ALA A 104 -30.27 5.73 -1.34
C ALA A 104 -29.22 6.82 -1.20
N ASP A 105 -28.64 6.97 0.00
CA ASP A 105 -27.57 7.90 0.31
C ASP A 105 -26.40 7.17 0.97
N GLY A 106 -25.18 7.62 0.67
CA GLY A 106 -23.96 7.11 1.28
C GLY A 106 -22.91 8.19 1.46
N PHE A 107 -22.03 8.00 2.44
CA PHE A 107 -20.96 8.94 2.76
C PHE A 107 -19.82 8.20 3.45
N THR A 108 -18.62 8.76 3.39
CA THR A 108 -17.43 8.16 4.02
C THR A 108 -17.18 8.73 5.40
N GLU A 109 -16.65 7.90 6.28
CA GLU A 109 -16.15 8.29 7.59
C GLU A 109 -14.69 7.84 7.72
N ALA A 110 -13.80 8.81 7.91
CA ALA A 110 -12.39 8.58 8.17
C ALA A 110 -12.14 8.23 9.64
N ASP A 111 -11.22 7.30 9.86
CA ASP A 111 -10.58 7.02 11.13
C ASP A 111 -9.57 8.15 11.42
N THR A 112 -9.73 8.80 12.58
CA THR A 112 -8.90 9.92 12.99
C THR A 112 -7.46 9.52 13.34
N THR A 113 -7.18 8.22 13.51
CA THR A 113 -5.84 7.70 13.82
C THR A 113 -5.09 7.32 12.54
N THR A 114 -5.77 6.63 11.61
CA THR A 114 -5.13 6.04 10.43
C THR A 114 -5.40 6.80 9.13
N GLY A 115 -6.34 7.75 9.13
CA GLY A 115 -6.78 8.47 7.94
C GLY A 115 -7.56 7.61 6.93
N ARG A 116 -7.63 6.29 7.15
CA ARG A 116 -8.38 5.35 6.30
C ARG A 116 -9.87 5.59 6.49
N PHE A 117 -10.67 5.37 5.45
CA PHE A 117 -12.11 5.60 5.52
C PHE A 117 -12.91 4.31 5.37
N ARG A 118 -14.13 4.35 5.89
CA ARG A 118 -15.19 3.36 5.62
C ARG A 118 -16.38 4.04 4.96
N LEU A 119 -17.13 3.27 4.17
CA LEU A 119 -18.38 3.75 3.58
C LEU A 119 -19.57 3.44 4.50
N TRP A 120 -20.39 4.45 4.73
CA TRP A 120 -21.71 4.31 5.31
C TRP A 120 -22.79 4.42 4.24
N GLY A 121 -23.85 3.64 4.40
CA GLY A 121 -24.98 3.62 3.47
C GLY A 121 -26.33 3.49 4.16
N PHE A 122 -27.29 4.31 3.74
CA PHE A 122 -28.64 4.32 4.30
C PHE A 122 -29.71 4.32 3.21
N CYS A 123 -30.85 3.67 3.48
CA CYS A 123 -32.03 3.73 2.61
C CYS A 123 -32.89 4.95 2.94
N SER A 124 -33.81 5.30 2.03
CA SER A 124 -34.71 6.47 2.15
C SER A 124 -35.75 6.42 3.27
N ARG A 125 -35.76 5.38 4.13
CA ARG A 125 -36.71 5.29 5.25
C ARG A 125 -36.38 6.37 6.29
N PRO A 126 -37.37 7.15 6.79
CA PRO A 126 -37.13 8.23 7.74
C PRO A 126 -36.33 7.81 8.98
N ARG A 127 -36.62 6.63 9.55
CA ARG A 127 -35.87 6.10 10.70
C ARG A 127 -34.39 5.80 10.38
N CYS A 128 -34.10 5.30 9.17
CA CYS A 128 -32.76 4.94 8.75
C CYS A 128 -31.94 6.19 8.46
N GLN A 129 -32.58 7.20 7.87
CA GLN A 129 -32.00 8.52 7.68
C GLN A 129 -31.74 9.23 9.01
N ALA A 130 -32.67 9.16 9.96
CA ALA A 130 -32.46 9.73 11.30
C ALA A 130 -31.27 9.09 12.02
N TYR A 131 -31.09 7.76 11.90
CA TYR A 131 -29.91 7.07 12.40
C TYR A 131 -28.64 7.46 11.64
N GLY A 132 -28.70 7.55 10.31
CA GLY A 132 -27.58 7.96 9.47
C GLY A 132 -27.12 9.40 9.72
N LYS A 133 -28.03 10.30 10.12
CA LYS A 133 -27.71 11.71 10.37
C LYS A 133 -26.68 11.91 11.48
N THR A 134 -26.80 11.17 12.59
CA THR A 134 -25.83 11.28 13.70
C THR A 134 -24.45 10.77 13.29
N ILE A 135 -24.42 9.72 12.47
CA ILE A 135 -23.18 9.17 11.88
C ILE A 135 -22.60 10.18 10.88
N TYR A 136 -23.43 10.84 10.07
CA TYR A 136 -23.01 11.86 9.13
C TYR A 136 -22.36 13.06 9.82
N GLU A 137 -22.98 13.59 10.89
CA GLU A 137 -22.42 14.69 11.69
C GLU A 137 -21.09 14.32 12.36
N ARG A 138 -20.94 13.05 12.77
CA ARG A 138 -19.66 12.50 13.26
C ARG A 138 -18.63 12.38 12.13
N ALA A 139 -19.03 11.85 10.97
CA ALA A 139 -18.18 11.67 9.81
C ALA A 139 -17.67 13.00 9.26
N GLN A 140 -18.47 14.06 9.26
CA GLN A 140 -18.01 15.40 8.90
C GLN A 140 -16.87 15.87 9.79
N ARG A 141 -16.99 15.68 11.11
CA ARG A 141 -15.93 16.03 12.07
C ARG A 141 -14.70 15.15 11.92
N SER A 142 -14.88 13.84 11.76
CA SER A 142 -13.74 12.93 11.62
C SER A 142 -13.00 13.13 10.31
N ASN A 143 -13.70 13.33 9.19
CA ASN A 143 -13.09 13.61 7.88
C ASN A 143 -12.30 14.92 7.89
N ALA A 144 -12.74 15.93 8.64
CA ALA A 144 -12.02 17.20 8.78
C ALA A 144 -10.77 17.07 9.65
N ALA A 145 -10.78 16.17 10.64
CA ALA A 145 -9.68 15.98 11.59
C ALA A 145 -8.71 14.85 11.20
N ALA A 146 -9.06 14.01 10.24
CA ALA A 146 -8.28 12.83 9.88
C ALA A 146 -6.96 13.20 9.19
N PRO A 147 -5.86 12.50 9.53
CA PRO A 147 -4.61 12.62 8.78
C PRO A 147 -4.75 12.03 7.37
N GLU A 148 -3.70 12.15 6.55
CA GLU A 148 -3.61 11.39 5.31
C GLU A 148 -3.74 9.89 5.60
N ALA A 149 -4.40 9.14 4.70
CA ALA A 149 -4.61 7.71 4.89
C ALA A 149 -3.29 6.93 4.83
N ILE A 150 -3.03 6.10 5.84
CA ILE A 150 -1.90 5.17 5.82
C ILE A 150 -2.07 4.21 4.62
N PRO A 151 -1.05 4.10 3.74
CA PRO A 151 -1.09 3.17 2.63
C PRO A 151 -1.35 1.72 3.06
N ASN A 152 -1.99 0.97 2.19
CA ASN A 152 -2.20 -0.48 2.34
C ASN A 152 -1.84 -1.26 1.07
N LYS A 153 -1.40 -0.57 0.01
CA LYS A 153 -1.07 -1.16 -1.28
C LYS A 153 0.16 -0.53 -1.91
N GLY A 154 0.92 -1.35 -2.64
CA GLY A 154 2.15 -0.95 -3.32
C GLY A 154 3.35 -0.88 -2.37
N GLY A 155 4.36 -0.12 -2.77
CA GLY A 155 5.56 0.12 -1.98
C GLY A 155 6.47 -1.09 -1.82
N LEU A 156 6.43 -2.03 -2.76
CA LEU A 156 7.23 -3.25 -2.68
C LEU A 156 8.52 -3.15 -3.50
N LEU A 157 8.55 -2.45 -4.64
CA LEU A 157 9.79 -2.23 -5.40
C LEU A 157 10.92 -1.58 -4.56
N PRO A 158 10.65 -0.60 -3.66
CA PRO A 158 11.67 -0.02 -2.79
C PRO A 158 12.26 -1.01 -1.77
N LEU A 159 11.62 -2.16 -1.53
CA LEU A 159 12.17 -3.21 -0.67
C LEU A 159 13.35 -3.95 -1.32
N PHE A 160 13.42 -3.94 -2.66
CA PHE A 160 14.37 -4.74 -3.45
C PHE A 160 15.45 -3.90 -4.13
N PHE A 161 15.14 -2.67 -4.53
CA PHE A 161 16.13 -1.79 -5.19
C PHE A 161 16.15 -0.40 -4.55
N ALA A 162 17.35 0.12 -4.31
CA ALA A 162 17.58 1.46 -3.77
C ALA A 162 17.68 2.48 -4.93
N TRP A 163 16.56 2.80 -5.57
CA TRP A 163 16.46 3.77 -6.66
C TRP A 163 15.60 4.98 -6.29
N ASN A 164 15.64 6.03 -7.11
CA ASN A 164 14.75 7.19 -6.97
C ASN A 164 13.32 6.83 -7.41
N TRP A 165 12.61 6.11 -6.54
CA TRP A 165 11.26 5.63 -6.80
C TRP A 165 10.21 6.74 -6.85
N GLU A 166 10.39 7.84 -6.10
CA GLU A 166 9.48 9.00 -6.13
C GLU A 166 9.33 9.53 -7.56
N THR A 167 10.45 9.75 -8.24
CA THR A 167 10.44 10.24 -9.63
C THR A 167 9.82 9.23 -10.58
N LYS A 168 10.03 7.93 -10.35
CA LYS A 168 9.47 6.87 -11.21
C LYS A 168 7.95 6.75 -11.03
N TYR A 169 7.45 6.80 -9.80
CA TYR A 169 6.02 6.76 -9.52
C TYR A 169 5.31 8.02 -10.01
N ALA A 170 5.86 9.21 -9.75
CA ALA A 170 5.29 10.46 -10.27
C ALA A 170 5.26 10.51 -11.80
N LYS A 171 6.23 9.87 -12.48
CA LYS A 171 6.21 9.72 -13.94
C LYS A 171 5.19 8.70 -14.43
N ALA A 172 4.94 7.63 -13.65
CA ALA A 172 3.94 6.61 -13.96
C ALA A 172 2.51 7.11 -13.76
N ASP A 173 2.31 7.98 -12.77
CA ASP A 173 1.03 8.62 -12.46
C ASP A 173 1.28 10.05 -11.97
N SER A 174 0.95 11.04 -12.80
CA SER A 174 1.13 12.45 -12.46
C SER A 174 0.21 12.93 -11.33
N SER A 175 -0.84 12.17 -10.99
CA SER A 175 -1.73 12.47 -9.86
C SER A 175 -1.25 11.86 -8.54
N TRP A 176 -0.28 10.95 -8.59
CA TRP A 176 0.29 10.32 -7.41
C TRP A 176 1.12 11.33 -6.61
N LYS A 177 0.95 11.30 -5.29
CA LYS A 177 1.72 12.10 -4.34
C LYS A 177 2.48 11.15 -3.42
N VAL A 178 3.67 11.58 -3.00
CA VAL A 178 4.48 10.84 -2.04
C VAL A 178 3.71 10.77 -0.71
N PRO A 179 3.39 9.56 -0.20
CA PRO A 179 2.71 9.45 1.08
C PRO A 179 3.60 9.93 2.23
N VAL A 180 3.02 10.62 3.21
CA VAL A 180 3.73 11.07 4.43
C VAL A 180 4.34 9.92 5.23
N TYR A 181 3.88 8.69 5.03
CA TYR A 181 4.33 7.48 5.71
C TYR A 181 5.52 6.78 5.03
N GLY A 182 6.02 7.32 3.91
CA GLY A 182 7.15 6.76 3.17
C GLY A 182 6.75 5.82 2.03
N LEU A 183 7.76 5.41 1.25
CA LEU A 183 7.56 4.67 -0.01
C LEU A 183 7.51 3.16 0.16
N SER A 184 8.07 2.65 1.26
CA SER A 184 8.25 1.22 1.47
C SER A 184 7.18 0.68 2.39
N ALA A 185 6.54 -0.43 2.00
CA ALA A 185 5.53 -1.07 2.82
C ALA A 185 6.02 -1.49 4.23
N ASP A 186 7.33 -1.71 4.39
CA ASP A 186 7.96 -2.03 5.69
C ASP A 186 8.17 -0.80 6.61
N GLU A 187 7.98 0.41 6.08
CA GLU A 187 8.18 1.67 6.83
C GLU A 187 6.87 2.27 7.33
N TRP A 188 5.73 1.74 6.87
CA TRP A 188 4.42 2.21 7.27
C TRP A 188 4.11 1.84 8.73
N PRO A 189 3.37 2.69 9.46
CA PRO A 189 2.95 2.38 10.81
C PRO A 189 2.08 1.12 10.86
N ALA A 190 2.23 0.32 11.92
CA ALA A 190 1.33 -0.78 12.18
C ALA A 190 -0.07 -0.25 12.54
N VAL A 191 -1.10 -0.82 11.95
CA VAL A 191 -2.50 -0.51 12.27
C VAL A 191 -3.05 -1.58 13.22
N ALA A 192 -3.70 -1.15 14.30
CA ALA A 192 -4.26 -2.07 15.28
C ALA A 192 -5.33 -2.99 14.64
N GLY A 193 -5.22 -4.30 14.90
CA GLY A 193 -6.10 -5.32 14.33
C GLY A 193 -5.65 -5.89 12.98
N GLU A 194 -4.60 -5.34 12.36
CA GLU A 194 -3.95 -5.96 11.20
C GLU A 194 -2.81 -6.88 11.64
N GLU A 195 -2.58 -7.95 10.87
CA GLU A 195 -1.43 -8.82 11.11
C GLU A 195 -0.15 -8.01 10.88
N PRO A 196 0.80 -8.01 11.85
CA PRO A 196 2.01 -7.22 11.74
C PRO A 196 2.76 -7.67 10.49
N VAL A 197 3.09 -6.68 9.65
CA VAL A 197 3.88 -6.91 8.44
C VAL A 197 5.21 -7.55 8.84
N HIS A 198 5.51 -8.71 8.26
CA HIS A 198 6.83 -9.32 8.38
C HIS A 198 7.85 -8.45 7.63
N ALA A 199 8.39 -7.45 8.31
CA ALA A 199 9.43 -6.58 7.76
C ALA A 199 10.67 -7.40 7.41
N PHE A 200 11.25 -7.17 6.24
CA PHE A 200 12.49 -7.84 5.89
C PHE A 200 13.65 -7.34 6.76
N PRO A 201 14.66 -8.21 6.99
CA PRO A 201 15.90 -7.77 7.60
C PRO A 201 16.63 -6.84 6.60
N LYS A 202 16.39 -5.54 6.69
CA LYS A 202 17.28 -4.49 6.15
C LYS A 202 18.52 -4.42 7.06
N LEU A 203 19.67 -3.99 6.53
CA LEU A 203 20.82 -3.65 7.39
C LEU A 203 20.34 -2.62 8.42
N ARG A 204 20.40 -2.97 9.71
CA ARG A 204 19.99 -2.10 10.81
C ARG A 204 21.22 -1.64 11.57
N LEU A 205 21.22 -0.39 11.98
CA LEU A 205 22.20 0.10 12.93
C LEU A 205 21.94 -0.60 14.27
N ILE A 206 22.94 -1.27 14.81
CA ILE A 206 22.87 -1.91 16.13
C ILE A 206 23.71 -1.06 17.08
N ALA A 207 23.12 -0.62 18.19
CA ALA A 207 23.85 0.04 19.26
C ALA A 207 24.88 -0.93 19.85
N SER A 208 25.96 -0.43 20.43
CA SER A 208 27.01 -1.28 21.03
C SER A 208 26.48 -2.27 22.10
N GLY A 209 25.30 -2.01 22.68
CA GLY A 209 24.59 -2.92 23.59
C GLY A 209 23.73 -4.02 22.93
N GLY A 210 23.77 -4.16 21.60
CA GLY A 210 22.99 -5.17 20.86
C GLY A 210 21.56 -4.75 20.53
N GLU A 211 21.12 -3.57 20.95
CA GLU A 211 19.80 -3.03 20.61
C GLU A 211 19.76 -2.53 19.17
N ILE A 212 18.71 -2.89 18.44
CA ILE A 212 18.46 -2.38 17.09
C ILE A 212 18.00 -0.92 17.22
N VAL A 213 18.81 0.00 16.68
CA VAL A 213 18.42 1.41 16.53
C VAL A 213 17.43 1.49 15.39
N LYS A 214 16.15 1.60 15.74
CA LYS A 214 15.10 1.88 14.76
C LYS A 214 15.12 3.39 14.49
N PRO A 215 15.20 3.85 13.22
CA PRO A 215 14.80 5.22 12.93
C PRO A 215 13.36 5.40 13.43
N ALA A 216 13.07 6.54 14.06
CA ALA A 216 11.72 6.84 14.52
C ALA A 216 10.79 6.82 13.30
N GLY A 217 10.00 5.76 13.16
CA GLY A 217 8.93 5.72 12.18
C GLY A 217 7.89 6.80 12.52
N PRO A 218 7.09 7.25 11.54
CA PRO A 218 5.97 8.13 11.83
C PRO A 218 5.10 7.46 12.90
N THR A 219 5.07 8.04 14.09
CA THR A 219 4.30 7.51 15.20
C THR A 219 2.86 7.96 14.99
N LEU A 220 1.92 7.02 15.01
CA LEU A 220 0.50 7.37 15.03
C LEU A 220 0.27 8.16 16.31
N VAL A 221 -0.10 9.43 16.18
CA VAL A 221 -0.49 10.23 17.33
C VAL A 221 -1.87 9.73 17.74
N PRO A 222 -2.04 9.14 18.94
CA PRO A 222 -3.37 8.82 19.42
C PRO A 222 -4.12 10.13 19.61
N THR A 223 -5.20 10.34 18.84
CA THR A 223 -6.10 11.47 19.08
C THR A 223 -6.76 11.23 20.44
N GLY A 224 -6.43 12.07 21.42
CA GLY A 224 -6.86 11.96 22.80
C GLY A 224 -8.37 11.72 22.91
N GLY A 225 -8.73 10.65 23.64
CA GLY A 225 -10.09 10.46 24.10
C GLY A 225 -10.42 11.55 25.12
N THR A 226 -11.37 12.42 24.80
CA THR A 226 -12.11 13.15 25.82
C THR A 226 -13.33 12.33 26.20
N ALA A 227 -13.33 11.91 27.47
CA ALA A 227 -14.51 11.44 28.19
C ALA A 227 -15.56 12.54 28.32
#